data_AF-D8Q1F5-F1
#
_entry.id   AF-D8Q1F5-F1
#
_cell.length_a   1.000
_cell.length_b   1.000
_cell.length_c   1.000
_cell.angle_alpha   90.00
_cell.angle_beta   90.00
_cell.angle_gamma   90.00
#
_symmetry.space_group_name_H-M   'P 1'
#
loop_
_entity.id
_entity.type
_entity.pdbx_description
1 polymer ?
#
loop_
_entity_poly.entity_id
_entity_poly.type
_entity_poly.pdbx_seq_one_letter_code
_entity_poly.pdbx_strand_id
1 'polypeptide(L)'
;MNAAEPPHELTPVAAMPKEGTNQVTRQVRQRVQSRVGHSKAPEERVVRHTAKQKTVSSQSPQAKPKKKKTKTEPLSEYEQMFLSCVVPGHVVSDLDTPEFDAACTRMEQAWDGTLPEGAEPPVYASHYSYLPEQYRIPQGTVIPPGAPATSNGGTQRNILWSEETTDLALLAEFGSIELGRKWLRHVTENADTIGGTPHPDDPSIRTIAIPGRTYHLRLWTGGMDQSRLVCWNFMDNKTGKPRLRPSKLKIYGVIEGERTRLASLEEGCNFDLKKSKWPEGATETFCAEDGTIVDFITGNSSLLRLQLPSRPFAGPPRIKKYREYKILPIEDDDDDDEEDGEKLNGGEEGED
;
A
#
# COMPACT_ATOMS: atom_id res chain seq x y z
N MET A 1 52.16 1.91 45.18
CA MET A 1 52.15 3.36 45.45
C MET A 1 51.66 4.05 44.18
N ASN A 2 50.52 4.75 44.29
CA ASN A 2 49.92 5.71 43.36
C ASN A 2 49.48 5.18 41.97
N ALA A 3 48.31 5.50 41.44
CA ALA A 3 47.19 6.32 41.91
C ALA A 3 45.90 5.80 41.25
N ALA A 4 44.81 5.78 42.02
CA ALA A 4 43.46 5.43 41.57
C ALA A 4 42.79 6.65 40.91
N GLU A 5 42.12 6.43 39.79
CA GLU A 5 41.28 7.42 39.11
C GLU A 5 39.96 7.63 39.87
N PRO A 6 39.42 8.86 39.93
CA PRO A 6 38.15 9.15 40.60
C PRO A 6 36.94 8.86 39.69
N PRO A 7 35.77 8.52 40.26
CA PRO A 7 34.57 8.24 39.49
C PRO A 7 33.85 9.54 39.06
N HIS A 8 33.32 9.52 37.85
CA HIS A 8 32.48 10.59 37.29
C HIS A 8 31.15 10.72 38.04
N GLU A 9 30.86 11.92 38.53
CA GLU A 9 29.58 12.33 39.09
C GLU A 9 28.51 12.44 37.99
N LEU A 10 27.36 11.80 38.23
CA LEU A 10 26.15 11.91 37.41
C LEU A 10 25.35 13.15 37.85
N THR A 11 25.23 14.13 36.98
CA THR A 11 24.28 15.24 37.13
C THR A 11 22.83 14.79 36.88
N PRO A 12 21.86 15.14 37.76
CA PRO A 12 20.46 14.81 37.55
C PRO A 12 19.78 15.79 36.58
N VAL A 13 19.12 15.26 35.56
CA VAL A 13 18.27 16.04 34.64
C VAL A 13 16.90 16.26 35.27
N ALA A 14 16.47 17.52 35.24
CA ALA A 14 15.27 18.05 35.84
C ALA A 14 13.97 17.45 35.28
N ALA A 15 13.03 17.20 36.19
CA ALA A 15 11.65 16.84 35.90
C ALA A 15 10.88 18.01 35.26
N MET A 16 10.14 17.72 34.19
CA MET A 16 9.16 18.64 33.61
C MET A 16 7.72 18.24 33.96
N PRO A 17 6.81 19.24 34.10
CA PRO A 17 5.55 19.10 34.81
C PRO A 17 4.41 18.49 33.98
N LYS A 18 3.48 17.87 34.71
CA LYS A 18 2.19 17.37 34.23
C LYS A 18 1.18 18.51 34.17
N GLU A 19 0.63 18.76 32.99
CA GLU A 19 -0.61 19.50 32.74
C GLU A 19 -1.30 18.84 31.54
N GLY A 20 -2.60 18.69 31.42
CA GLY A 20 -3.75 19.08 32.22
C GLY A 20 -4.97 18.62 31.41
N THR A 21 -5.81 17.80 32.03
CA THR A 21 -7.11 17.35 31.53
C THR A 21 -8.02 18.54 31.23
N ASN A 22 -8.56 18.61 30.01
CA ASN A 22 -9.76 19.40 29.73
C ASN A 22 -10.85 18.50 29.15
N GLN A 23 -11.79 18.17 30.03
CA GLN A 23 -13.13 17.72 29.69
C GLN A 23 -13.87 18.85 28.97
N VAL A 24 -14.55 18.53 27.86
CA VAL A 24 -15.69 19.34 27.40
C VAL A 24 -16.87 18.43 27.07
N THR A 25 -17.99 18.82 27.66
CA THR A 25 -19.31 18.21 27.71
C THR A 25 -20.12 18.45 26.42
N ARG A 26 -20.74 17.37 25.93
CA ARG A 26 -22.16 17.22 25.52
C ARG A 26 -22.87 18.41 24.86
N GLN A 27 -23.34 18.21 23.61
CA GLN A 27 -24.68 18.70 23.20
C GLN A 27 -25.42 17.68 22.31
N VAL A 28 -26.71 17.58 22.61
CA VAL A 28 -27.77 16.73 22.06
C VAL A 28 -28.64 17.58 21.13
N ARG A 29 -29.21 16.96 20.08
CA ARG A 29 -30.42 17.29 19.27
C ARG A 29 -30.10 17.23 17.77
N GLN A 30 -30.96 16.80 16.85
CA GLN A 30 -32.29 16.20 16.85
C GLN A 30 -32.50 15.61 15.44
N ARG A 31 -33.35 14.57 15.37
CA ARG A 31 -34.04 14.02 14.18
C ARG A 31 -34.19 14.94 12.96
N VAL A 32 -34.01 14.38 11.76
CA VAL A 32 -35.00 14.45 10.67
C VAL A 32 -35.10 13.09 9.99
N GLN A 33 -36.33 12.58 9.92
CA GLN A 33 -36.73 11.43 9.12
C GLN A 33 -36.99 11.87 7.68
N SER A 34 -36.61 11.06 6.69
CA SER A 34 -37.38 10.95 5.46
C SER A 34 -37.23 9.54 4.86
N ARG A 35 -38.39 8.89 4.76
CA ARG A 35 -38.69 7.62 4.09
C ARG A 35 -38.76 7.80 2.57
N VAL A 36 -38.98 6.66 1.91
CA VAL A 36 -39.51 6.41 0.55
C VAL A 36 -38.39 6.24 -0.48
N GLY A 37 -38.28 5.14 -1.24
CA GLY A 37 -39.13 3.97 -1.41
C GLY A 37 -38.91 3.37 -2.82
N HIS A 38 -39.22 2.08 -2.95
CA HIS A 38 -39.47 1.30 -4.18
C HIS A 38 -38.31 0.64 -4.94
N SER A 39 -38.03 -0.59 -4.50
CA SER A 39 -38.17 -1.85 -5.25
C SER A 39 -38.65 -1.79 -6.72
N LYS A 40 -37.95 -2.51 -7.61
CA LYS A 40 -38.37 -3.83 -8.12
C LYS A 40 -37.28 -4.49 -8.98
N ALA A 41 -37.30 -5.82 -8.86
CA ALA A 41 -36.37 -6.82 -9.38
C ALA A 41 -36.73 -7.25 -10.84
N PRO A 42 -36.01 -8.24 -11.42
CA PRO A 42 -35.72 -8.35 -12.85
C PRO A 42 -36.61 -9.39 -13.57
N GLU A 43 -36.51 -9.43 -14.91
CA GLU A 43 -36.94 -10.57 -15.71
C GLU A 43 -35.83 -11.06 -16.64
N GLU A 44 -35.48 -12.32 -16.45
CA GLU A 44 -34.77 -13.17 -17.41
C GLU A 44 -35.64 -13.43 -18.66
N ARG A 45 -34.97 -13.81 -19.75
CA ARG A 45 -34.98 -15.19 -20.29
C ARG A 45 -35.21 -15.30 -21.81
N VAL A 46 -34.47 -16.27 -22.34
CA VAL A 46 -34.73 -17.11 -23.53
C VAL A 46 -34.09 -16.71 -24.87
N VAL A 47 -32.99 -17.41 -25.10
CA VAL A 47 -32.39 -17.80 -26.39
C VAL A 47 -33.38 -18.60 -27.25
N ARG A 48 -33.50 -18.27 -28.54
CA ARG A 48 -33.88 -19.24 -29.59
C ARG A 48 -33.08 -19.01 -30.88
N HIS A 49 -32.33 -20.05 -31.25
CA HIS A 49 -31.73 -20.24 -32.56
C HIS A 49 -32.80 -20.55 -33.62
N THR A 50 -32.66 -19.98 -34.81
CA THR A 50 -33.22 -20.53 -36.06
C THR A 50 -32.22 -20.38 -37.20
N ALA A 51 -32.28 -21.36 -38.09
CA ALA A 51 -31.26 -21.73 -39.04
C ALA A 51 -31.36 -21.02 -40.41
N LYS A 52 -30.17 -20.88 -41.02
CA LYS A 52 -29.82 -20.86 -42.45
C LYS A 52 -30.95 -20.61 -43.47
N GLN A 53 -30.89 -19.45 -44.12
CA GLN A 53 -31.30 -19.29 -45.51
C GLN A 53 -30.09 -18.87 -46.37
N LYS A 54 -29.86 -19.65 -47.43
CA LYS A 54 -28.98 -19.31 -48.57
C LYS A 54 -29.73 -18.28 -49.42
N THR A 55 -29.15 -17.10 -49.59
CA THR A 55 -29.62 -16.12 -50.57
C THR A 55 -28.47 -15.65 -51.45
N VAL A 56 -28.85 -15.46 -52.69
CA VAL A 56 -28.02 -15.30 -53.88
C VAL A 56 -27.28 -13.96 -53.88
N SER A 57 -26.03 -14.03 -54.34
CA SER A 57 -25.12 -12.94 -54.69
C SER A 57 -25.81 -11.74 -55.34
N SER A 58 -25.90 -10.63 -54.58
CA SER A 58 -25.95 -9.27 -55.14
C SER A 58 -24.62 -8.58 -54.82
N GLN A 59 -23.87 -8.23 -55.86
CA GLN A 59 -22.66 -7.42 -55.74
C GLN A 59 -23.04 -6.05 -55.21
N SER A 60 -22.84 -5.85 -53.91
CA SER A 60 -22.88 -4.53 -53.29
C SER A 60 -21.65 -3.74 -53.74
N PRO A 61 -21.78 -2.45 -54.11
CA PRO A 61 -20.64 -1.63 -54.47
C PRO A 61 -19.65 -1.59 -53.30
N GLN A 62 -18.38 -1.92 -53.56
CA GLN A 62 -17.29 -1.83 -52.60
C GLN A 62 -17.24 -0.42 -52.02
N ALA A 63 -17.77 -0.26 -50.81
CA ALA A 63 -17.59 0.94 -50.03
C ALA A 63 -16.08 1.05 -49.74
N LYS A 64 -15.45 2.08 -50.31
CA LYS A 64 -14.05 2.43 -49.98
C LYS A 64 -13.91 2.43 -48.45
N PRO A 65 -12.91 1.75 -47.87
CA PRO A 65 -12.72 1.73 -46.43
C PRO A 65 -12.61 3.17 -45.95
N LYS A 66 -13.62 3.64 -45.21
CA LYS A 66 -13.55 4.93 -44.53
C LYS A 66 -12.35 4.82 -43.61
N LYS A 67 -11.28 5.55 -43.90
CA LYS A 67 -10.14 5.71 -43.00
C LYS A 67 -10.73 6.15 -41.66
N LYS A 68 -10.84 5.22 -40.70
CA LYS A 68 -11.17 5.55 -39.32
C LYS A 68 -10.07 6.52 -38.92
N LYS A 69 -10.41 7.80 -38.75
CA LYS A 69 -9.55 8.74 -38.05
C LYS A 69 -9.45 8.18 -36.64
N THR A 70 -8.38 7.48 -36.35
CA THR A 70 -8.04 7.06 -35.00
C THR A 70 -7.96 8.35 -34.21
N LYS A 71 -8.96 8.58 -33.35
CA LYS A 71 -8.98 9.72 -32.46
C LYS A 71 -7.92 9.40 -31.43
N THR A 72 -6.71 9.94 -31.58
CA THR A 72 -5.66 9.79 -30.59
C THR A 72 -6.20 10.38 -29.29
N GLU A 73 -6.34 9.53 -28.27
CA GLU A 73 -6.71 10.01 -26.95
C GLU A 73 -5.63 10.99 -26.46
N PRO A 74 -6.02 12.09 -25.80
CA PRO A 74 -5.03 13.00 -25.23
C PRO A 74 -4.20 12.23 -24.19
N LEU A 75 -2.88 12.32 -24.32
CA LEU A 75 -1.94 11.76 -23.35
C LEU A 75 -2.20 12.34 -21.96
N SER A 76 -2.00 11.54 -20.92
CA SER A 76 -1.99 12.01 -19.53
C SER A 76 -0.86 13.03 -19.29
N GLU A 77 -0.99 13.83 -18.23
CA GLU A 77 0.05 14.81 -17.84
C GLU A 77 1.41 14.12 -17.61
N TYR A 78 1.41 12.95 -16.98
CA TYR A 78 2.62 12.15 -16.76
C TYR A 78 3.26 11.68 -18.07
N GLU A 79 2.48 11.18 -19.03
CA GLU A 79 3.01 10.76 -20.33
C GLU A 79 3.59 11.94 -21.12
N GLN A 80 2.91 13.10 -21.09
CA GLN A 80 3.43 14.31 -21.73
C GLN A 80 4.74 14.76 -21.10
N MET A 81 4.83 14.74 -19.76
CA MET A 81 6.03 15.10 -19.04
C MET A 81 7.18 14.11 -19.31
N PHE A 82 6.90 12.80 -19.32
CA PHE A 82 7.88 11.76 -19.67
C PHE A 82 8.46 12.02 -21.06
N LEU A 83 7.59 12.15 -22.08
CA LEU A 83 8.02 12.38 -23.46
C LEU A 83 8.80 13.70 -23.62
N SER A 84 8.48 14.72 -22.83
CA SER A 84 9.24 15.99 -22.82
C SER A 84 10.66 15.86 -22.26
N CYS A 85 10.95 14.76 -21.55
CA CYS A 85 12.26 14.47 -20.98
C CYS A 85 13.07 13.46 -21.82
N VAL A 86 12.55 12.98 -22.95
CA VAL A 86 13.30 12.09 -23.86
C VAL A 86 13.95 12.93 -24.95
N VAL A 87 15.25 12.71 -25.21
CA VAL A 87 15.97 13.39 -26.29
C VAL A 87 15.29 13.09 -27.65
N PRO A 88 15.00 14.09 -28.49
CA PRO A 88 14.34 13.85 -29.78
C PRO A 88 15.10 12.83 -30.65
N GLY A 89 14.40 11.78 -31.07
CA GLY A 89 14.97 10.71 -31.88
C GLY A 89 15.79 9.66 -31.10
N HIS A 90 15.86 9.78 -29.77
CA HIS A 90 16.42 8.75 -28.91
C HIS A 90 15.64 7.44 -29.06
N VAL A 91 16.38 6.34 -29.06
CA VAL A 91 15.84 4.99 -29.04
C VAL A 91 16.29 4.38 -27.72
N VAL A 92 15.32 3.98 -26.89
CA VAL A 92 15.58 3.33 -25.60
C VAL A 92 16.56 2.19 -25.81
N SER A 93 17.66 2.23 -25.06
CA SER A 93 18.73 1.25 -25.13
C SER A 93 18.58 0.21 -24.01
N ASP A 94 19.11 -0.99 -24.22
CA ASP A 94 19.14 -2.01 -23.18
C ASP A 94 20.12 -1.60 -22.06
N LEU A 95 19.85 -2.04 -20.83
CA LEU A 95 20.74 -1.88 -19.68
C LEU A 95 21.80 -2.98 -19.60
N ASP A 96 21.71 -4.01 -20.45
CA ASP A 96 22.72 -5.08 -20.59
C ASP A 96 24.04 -4.54 -21.18
N THR A 97 24.77 -3.79 -20.37
CA THR A 97 26.05 -3.15 -20.71
C THR A 97 27.10 -3.45 -19.64
N PRO A 98 28.39 -3.60 -20.00
CA PRO A 98 29.45 -3.83 -19.04
C PRO A 98 29.54 -2.75 -17.95
N GLU A 99 29.22 -1.50 -18.28
CA GLU A 99 29.22 -0.38 -17.34
C GLU A 99 28.11 -0.50 -16.29
N PHE A 100 26.89 -0.89 -16.71
CA PHE A 100 25.77 -1.08 -15.80
C PHE A 100 25.98 -2.28 -14.88
N ASP A 101 26.50 -3.38 -15.42
CA ASP A 101 26.86 -4.57 -14.63
C ASP A 101 27.95 -4.26 -13.61
N ALA A 102 28.98 -3.48 -14.00
CA ALA A 102 30.03 -3.05 -13.09
C ALA A 102 29.48 -2.17 -11.95
N ALA A 103 28.57 -1.23 -12.27
CA ALA A 103 27.92 -0.38 -11.27
C ALA A 103 27.04 -1.20 -10.30
N CYS A 104 26.26 -2.16 -10.81
CA CYS A 104 25.47 -3.07 -10.00
C CYS A 104 26.36 -3.93 -9.08
N THR A 105 27.43 -4.52 -9.64
CA THR A 105 28.40 -5.32 -8.87
C THR A 105 29.02 -4.49 -7.74
N ARG A 106 29.37 -3.23 -8.00
CA ARG A 106 29.98 -2.35 -7.00
C ARG A 106 28.99 -2.00 -5.87
N MET A 107 27.72 -1.81 -6.20
CA MET A 107 26.64 -1.63 -5.23
C MET A 107 26.43 -2.89 -4.37
N GLU A 108 26.44 -4.08 -4.97
CA GLU A 108 26.35 -5.35 -4.25
C GLU A 108 27.55 -5.55 -3.31
N GLN A 109 28.76 -5.28 -3.78
CA GLN A 109 29.96 -5.32 -2.93
C GLN A 109 29.87 -4.35 -1.75
N ALA A 110 29.25 -3.19 -1.93
CA ALA A 110 29.03 -2.25 -0.84
C ALA A 110 28.11 -2.85 0.23
N TRP A 111 26.98 -3.45 -0.17
CA TRP A 111 26.07 -4.14 0.74
C TRP A 111 26.71 -5.33 1.45
N ASP A 112 27.53 -6.10 0.74
CA ASP A 112 28.21 -7.26 1.31
C ASP A 112 29.42 -6.87 2.17
N GLY A 113 29.83 -5.59 2.17
CA GLY A 113 31.04 -5.13 2.85
C GLY A 113 32.31 -5.68 2.22
N THR A 114 32.29 -6.00 0.92
CA THR A 114 33.39 -6.60 0.16
C THR A 114 34.01 -5.65 -0.87
N LEU A 115 33.73 -4.34 -0.76
CA LEU A 115 34.38 -3.32 -1.57
C LEU A 115 35.92 -3.40 -1.43
N PRO A 116 36.68 -3.28 -2.53
CA PRO A 116 38.14 -3.27 -2.47
C PRO A 116 38.67 -2.15 -1.57
N GLU A 117 39.80 -2.41 -0.89
CA GLU A 117 40.46 -1.41 -0.06
C GLU A 117 40.85 -0.18 -0.89
N GLY A 118 40.47 1.01 -0.42
CA GLY A 118 40.71 2.27 -1.12
C GLY A 118 39.72 2.61 -2.24
N ALA A 119 38.76 1.73 -2.55
CA ALA A 119 37.67 2.06 -3.46
C ALA A 119 36.73 3.10 -2.82
N GLU A 120 36.28 4.08 -3.61
CA GLU A 120 35.24 5.01 -3.18
C GLU A 120 33.90 4.27 -3.08
N PRO A 121 33.20 4.34 -1.94
CA PRO A 121 31.96 3.61 -1.76
C PRO A 121 30.84 4.28 -2.58
N PRO A 122 29.92 3.49 -3.19
CA PRO A 122 28.81 4.06 -3.92
C PRO A 122 27.90 4.85 -2.99
N VAL A 123 27.31 5.92 -3.52
CA VAL A 123 26.31 6.73 -2.82
C VAL A 123 24.92 6.43 -3.35
N TYR A 124 23.92 6.57 -2.49
CA TYR A 124 22.52 6.50 -2.91
C TYR A 124 22.21 7.55 -3.97
N ALA A 125 21.32 7.18 -4.89
CA ALA A 125 20.88 8.10 -5.93
C ALA A 125 20.23 9.35 -5.33
N SER A 126 20.59 10.50 -5.88
CA SER A 126 20.21 11.84 -5.43
C SER A 126 18.71 12.06 -5.46
N HIS A 127 17.96 11.34 -6.29
CA HIS A 127 16.51 11.46 -6.34
C HIS A 127 15.83 11.07 -5.01
N TYR A 128 16.42 10.17 -4.20
CA TYR A 128 15.90 9.84 -2.87
C TYR A 128 15.93 11.02 -1.90
N SER A 129 16.68 12.08 -2.19
CA SER A 129 16.65 13.33 -1.41
C SER A 129 15.34 14.13 -1.59
N TYR A 130 14.57 13.81 -2.63
CA TYR A 130 13.28 14.45 -2.91
C TYR A 130 12.09 13.73 -2.25
N LEU A 131 12.32 12.58 -1.62
CA LEU A 131 11.28 11.87 -0.87
C LEU A 131 10.78 12.71 0.33
N PRO A 132 9.57 12.38 0.86
CA PRO A 132 9.10 12.93 2.13
C PRO A 132 10.14 12.77 3.24
N GLU A 133 10.17 13.72 4.18
CA GLU A 133 11.23 13.86 5.20
C GLU A 133 11.56 12.54 5.91
N GLN A 134 10.55 11.77 6.30
CA GLN A 134 10.72 10.50 7.02
C GLN A 134 11.33 9.35 6.19
N TYR A 135 11.38 9.49 4.86
CA TYR A 135 11.96 8.52 3.92
C TYR A 135 13.15 9.09 3.15
N ARG A 136 13.47 10.36 3.38
CA ARG A 136 14.51 11.07 2.65
C ARG A 136 15.87 10.49 2.94
N ILE A 137 16.62 10.22 1.88
CA ILE A 137 18.05 9.92 1.97
C ILE A 137 18.81 11.17 1.50
N PRO A 138 19.60 11.83 2.37
CA PRO A 138 20.37 13.00 1.98
C PRO A 138 21.27 12.71 0.77
N GLN A 139 21.41 13.68 -0.13
CA GLN A 139 22.30 13.54 -1.28
C GLN A 139 23.74 13.28 -0.82
N GLY A 140 24.42 12.34 -1.49
CA GLY A 140 25.78 11.94 -1.14
C GLY A 140 25.87 10.97 0.06
N THR A 141 24.74 10.49 0.58
CA THR A 141 24.76 9.43 1.59
C THR A 141 25.37 8.17 1.01
N VAL A 142 26.45 7.70 1.62
CA VAL A 142 27.12 6.44 1.27
C VAL A 142 26.21 5.26 1.56
N ILE A 143 26.22 4.27 0.68
CA ILE A 143 25.54 2.99 0.89
C ILE A 143 26.31 2.21 1.97
N PRO A 144 25.73 1.97 3.15
CA PRO A 144 26.42 1.26 4.23
C PRO A 144 26.50 -0.25 3.93
N PRO A 145 27.50 -0.95 4.48
CA PRO A 145 27.48 -2.40 4.56
C PRO A 145 26.28 -2.92 5.33
N GLY A 146 25.75 -4.06 4.88
CA GLY A 146 24.56 -4.70 5.39
C GLY A 146 23.43 -4.69 4.37
N ALA A 147 22.51 -5.66 4.51
CA ALA A 147 21.29 -5.67 3.74
C ALA A 147 20.55 -4.33 3.97
N PRO A 148 20.06 -3.66 2.91
CA PRO A 148 19.33 -2.41 3.07
C PRO A 148 18.21 -2.61 4.09
N ALA A 149 18.17 -1.73 5.10
CA ALA A 149 17.11 -1.73 6.09
C ALA A 149 15.82 -1.31 5.38
N THR A 150 15.03 -2.30 4.98
CA THR A 150 13.74 -2.07 4.36
C THR A 150 12.72 -1.72 5.45
N SER A 151 11.73 -0.90 5.09
CA SER A 151 10.74 -0.29 5.99
C SER A 151 10.27 -1.26 7.09
N ASN A 152 10.72 -1.02 8.32
CA ASN A 152 10.36 -1.73 9.55
C ASN A 152 10.38 -3.27 9.50
N GLY A 153 11.57 -3.84 9.62
CA GLY A 153 11.71 -5.26 9.98
C GLY A 153 11.82 -6.22 8.81
N GLY A 154 12.21 -5.71 7.64
CA GLY A 154 12.91 -6.52 6.63
C GLY A 154 12.11 -6.92 5.39
N THR A 155 11.06 -6.19 5.00
CA THR A 155 10.16 -6.67 3.94
C THR A 155 9.67 -5.60 2.97
N GLN A 156 10.58 -4.79 2.43
CA GLN A 156 10.36 -4.13 1.13
C GLN A 156 11.70 -3.84 0.45
N ARG A 157 12.21 -4.72 -0.42
CA ARG A 157 13.33 -4.35 -1.33
C ARG A 157 12.81 -3.30 -2.31
N ASN A 158 12.62 -2.07 -1.86
CA ASN A 158 12.88 -0.95 -2.75
C ASN A 158 14.38 -1.06 -2.96
N ILE A 159 14.79 -1.67 -4.07
CA ILE A 159 16.19 -1.65 -4.49
C ILE A 159 16.51 -0.17 -4.50
N LEU A 160 17.34 0.26 -3.56
CA LEU A 160 17.83 1.62 -3.53
C LEU A 160 19.00 1.64 -4.50
N TRP A 161 18.88 2.43 -5.56
CA TRP A 161 19.88 2.49 -6.61
C TRP A 161 21.01 3.40 -6.15
N SER A 162 22.24 3.08 -6.58
CA SER A 162 23.34 4.02 -6.48
C SER A 162 23.17 5.12 -7.54
N GLU A 163 23.79 6.29 -7.30
CA GLU A 163 23.79 7.38 -8.28
C GLU A 163 24.30 6.92 -9.65
N GLU A 164 25.35 6.10 -9.68
CA GLU A 164 25.94 5.57 -10.91
C GLU A 164 24.97 4.65 -11.67
N THR A 165 24.33 3.69 -10.98
CA THR A 165 23.32 2.82 -11.60
C THR A 165 22.13 3.62 -12.12
N THR A 166 21.71 4.66 -11.39
CA THR A 166 20.63 5.54 -11.83
C THR A 166 21.03 6.33 -13.07
N ASP A 167 22.20 6.95 -13.09
CA ASP A 167 22.67 7.75 -14.23
C ASP A 167 22.76 6.92 -15.52
N LEU A 168 23.29 5.69 -15.44
CA LEU A 168 23.36 4.79 -16.58
C LEU A 168 21.95 4.43 -17.10
N ALA A 169 21.01 4.14 -16.20
CA ALA A 169 19.64 3.86 -16.61
C ALA A 169 18.92 5.07 -17.20
N LEU A 170 19.17 6.26 -16.68
CA LEU A 170 18.61 7.48 -17.25
C LEU A 170 19.20 7.80 -18.62
N LEU A 171 20.48 7.52 -18.83
CA LEU A 171 21.09 7.67 -20.14
C LEU A 171 20.46 6.70 -21.16
N ALA A 172 20.26 5.43 -20.77
CA ALA A 172 19.65 4.42 -21.64
C ALA A 172 18.17 4.74 -21.97
N GLU A 173 17.40 5.22 -20.99
CA GLU A 173 15.96 5.49 -21.13
C GLU A 173 15.70 6.83 -21.84
N PHE A 174 16.39 7.89 -21.45
CA PHE A 174 16.09 9.26 -21.88
C PHE A 174 17.06 9.82 -22.92
N GLY A 175 18.22 9.16 -23.12
CA GLY A 175 19.32 9.70 -23.94
C GLY A 175 20.05 10.88 -23.28
N SER A 176 19.65 11.25 -22.06
CA SER A 176 20.23 12.35 -21.28
C SER A 176 19.98 12.15 -19.79
N ILE A 177 21.07 12.11 -19.03
CA ILE A 177 21.04 12.04 -17.56
C ILE A 177 20.29 13.25 -16.99
N GLU A 178 20.52 14.46 -17.53
CA GLU A 178 19.89 15.70 -17.02
C GLU A 178 18.37 15.66 -17.16
N LEU A 179 17.87 15.27 -18.35
CA LEU A 179 16.43 15.18 -18.58
C LEU A 179 15.80 14.03 -17.77
N GLY A 180 16.48 12.89 -17.70
CA GLY A 180 16.06 11.79 -16.86
C GLY A 180 15.99 12.16 -15.37
N ARG A 181 16.95 12.94 -14.86
CA ARG A 181 16.93 13.44 -13.47
C ARG A 181 15.80 14.43 -13.24
N LYS A 182 15.46 15.27 -14.22
CA LYS A 182 14.30 16.15 -14.16
C LYS A 182 13.00 15.34 -14.03
N TRP A 183 12.86 14.27 -14.81
CA TRP A 183 11.73 13.35 -14.71
C TRP A 183 11.69 12.63 -13.36
N LEU A 184 12.79 11.99 -12.94
CA LEU A 184 12.85 11.29 -11.66
C LEU A 184 12.55 12.21 -10.47
N ARG A 185 13.06 13.44 -10.49
CA ARG A 185 12.72 14.43 -9.47
C ARG A 185 11.22 14.66 -9.42
N HIS A 186 10.59 14.93 -10.56
CA HIS A 186 9.16 15.14 -10.64
C HIS A 186 8.39 13.93 -10.09
N VAL A 187 8.73 12.71 -10.52
CA VAL A 187 8.07 11.49 -10.04
C VAL A 187 8.31 11.29 -8.54
N THR A 188 9.52 11.53 -8.03
CA THR A 188 9.85 11.28 -6.62
C THR A 188 9.21 12.30 -5.67
N GLU A 189 9.19 13.59 -6.05
CA GLU A 189 8.50 14.64 -5.27
C GLU A 189 6.98 14.39 -5.18
N ASN A 190 6.43 13.68 -6.18
CA ASN A 190 5.01 13.39 -6.31
C ASN A 190 4.66 11.93 -5.99
N ALA A 191 5.64 11.12 -5.58
CA ALA A 191 5.45 9.71 -5.33
C ALA A 191 4.61 9.49 -4.08
N ASP A 192 3.59 8.65 -4.22
CA ASP A 192 2.84 8.18 -3.07
C ASP A 192 3.70 7.24 -2.22
N THR A 193 3.68 7.44 -0.91
CA THR A 193 4.32 6.52 0.04
C THR A 193 3.28 5.59 0.66
N ILE A 194 3.22 4.38 0.11
CA ILE A 194 2.28 3.35 0.53
C ILE A 194 2.92 2.47 1.61
N GLY A 195 2.19 2.27 2.70
CA GLY A 195 2.60 1.40 3.80
C GLY A 195 3.57 2.04 4.80
N GLY A 196 4.27 1.19 5.56
CA GLY A 196 5.29 1.61 6.52
C GLY A 196 4.74 2.26 7.80
N THR A 197 5.52 3.19 8.36
CA THR A 197 5.12 3.98 9.53
C THR A 197 4.78 5.41 9.09
N PRO A 198 3.57 5.90 9.36
CA PRO A 198 3.24 7.28 9.02
C PRO A 198 4.12 8.25 9.80
N HIS A 199 4.32 9.45 9.25
CA HIS A 199 4.97 10.54 9.96
C HIS A 199 4.27 10.76 11.31
N PRO A 200 4.97 10.93 12.44
CA PRO A 200 4.34 11.07 13.77
C PRO A 200 3.31 12.20 13.84
N ASP A 201 3.58 13.30 13.13
CA ASP A 201 2.68 14.45 13.03
C ASP A 201 1.69 14.39 11.85
N ASP A 202 1.58 13.24 11.15
CA ASP A 202 0.61 13.08 10.07
C ASP A 202 -0.81 13.31 10.63
N PRO A 203 -1.48 14.40 10.24
CA PRO A 203 -2.72 14.77 10.88
C PRO A 203 -3.90 13.88 10.41
N SER A 204 -3.67 12.99 9.44
CA SER A 204 -4.60 11.94 9.01
C SER A 204 -4.61 10.72 9.92
N ILE A 205 -3.62 10.56 10.82
CA ILE A 205 -3.54 9.40 11.71
C ILE A 205 -4.82 9.29 12.56
N ARG A 206 -5.39 8.09 12.60
CA ARG A 206 -6.56 7.74 13.42
C ARG A 206 -6.28 6.48 14.21
N THR A 207 -6.79 6.47 15.44
CA THR A 207 -6.81 5.30 16.32
C THR A 207 -8.22 4.74 16.35
N ILE A 208 -8.38 3.49 15.94
CA ILE A 208 -9.69 2.82 15.88
C ILE A 208 -9.65 1.61 16.82
N ALA A 209 -10.39 1.71 17.92
CA ALA A 209 -10.50 0.61 18.87
C ALA A 209 -11.21 -0.59 18.22
N ILE A 210 -10.72 -1.79 18.50
CA ILE A 210 -11.42 -3.03 18.15
C ILE A 210 -12.11 -3.55 19.41
N PRO A 211 -13.45 -3.65 19.44
CA PRO A 211 -14.19 -4.05 20.64
C PRO A 211 -13.68 -5.36 21.26
N GLY A 212 -13.47 -5.34 22.58
CA GLY A 212 -13.05 -6.51 23.35
C GLY A 212 -11.62 -7.00 23.07
N ARG A 213 -10.79 -6.22 22.36
CA ARG A 213 -9.41 -6.60 22.02
C ARG A 213 -8.36 -5.74 22.73
N THR A 214 -7.19 -6.32 22.93
CA THR A 214 -6.01 -5.67 23.56
C THR A 214 -5.15 -4.89 22.56
N TYR A 215 -5.69 -4.62 21.37
CA TYR A 215 -5.02 -3.92 20.29
C TYR A 215 -6.03 -3.03 19.54
N HIS A 216 -5.52 -2.06 18.78
CA HIS A 216 -6.30 -1.15 17.96
C HIS A 216 -5.70 -1.04 16.56
N LEU A 217 -6.43 -0.41 15.63
CA LEU A 217 -5.90 -0.04 14.32
C LEU A 217 -5.34 1.38 14.39
N ARG A 218 -4.15 1.58 13.84
CA ARG A 218 -3.66 2.90 13.46
C ARG A 218 -3.82 3.04 11.95
N LEU A 219 -4.68 3.96 11.53
CA LEU A 219 -5.03 4.23 10.12
C LEU A 219 -4.48 5.59 9.70
N TRP A 220 -4.01 5.74 8.45
CA TRP A 220 -3.57 7.02 7.90
C TRP A 220 -3.80 7.09 6.38
N THR A 221 -3.84 8.32 5.87
CA THR A 221 -4.00 8.62 4.44
C THR A 221 -2.89 9.53 3.91
N GLY A 222 -2.03 10.07 4.78
CA GLY A 222 -1.00 11.03 4.40
C GLY A 222 0.05 10.41 3.48
N GLY A 223 0.45 11.18 2.47
CA GLY A 223 1.40 10.73 1.45
C GLY A 223 0.81 9.73 0.45
N MET A 224 -0.51 9.52 0.41
CA MET A 224 -1.19 8.59 -0.52
C MET A 224 -2.36 9.25 -1.25
N ASP A 225 -2.19 10.52 -1.64
CA ASP A 225 -3.27 11.30 -2.25
C ASP A 225 -3.49 10.97 -3.72
N GLN A 226 -2.47 10.49 -4.44
CA GLN A 226 -2.59 10.17 -5.87
C GLN A 226 -3.18 8.77 -6.10
N SER A 227 -2.69 7.78 -5.37
CA SER A 227 -3.10 6.36 -5.39
C SER A 227 -4.46 6.14 -4.76
N ARG A 228 -4.96 7.11 -3.98
CA ARG A 228 -6.25 7.02 -3.29
C ARG A 228 -6.34 5.84 -2.33
N LEU A 229 -5.20 5.49 -1.74
CA LEU A 229 -5.10 4.42 -0.76
C LEU A 229 -5.17 4.93 0.66
N VAL A 230 -5.64 4.05 1.54
CA VAL A 230 -5.66 4.22 2.98
C VAL A 230 -4.87 3.06 3.58
N CYS A 231 -3.87 3.36 4.39
CA CYS A 231 -3.09 2.34 5.07
C CYS A 231 -3.49 2.18 6.54
N TRP A 232 -3.30 0.99 7.07
CA TRP A 232 -3.40 0.75 8.51
C TRP A 232 -2.47 -0.37 8.97
N ASN A 233 -2.15 -0.34 10.27
CA ASN A 233 -1.47 -1.42 10.98
C ASN A 233 -2.09 -1.65 12.37
N PHE A 234 -1.69 -2.73 13.02
CA PHE A 234 -2.14 -3.07 14.35
C PHE A 234 -1.17 -2.53 15.40
N MET A 235 -1.74 -1.96 16.45
CA MET A 235 -0.99 -1.37 17.56
C MET A 235 -1.41 -2.05 18.86
N ASP A 236 -0.45 -2.36 19.72
CA ASP A 236 -0.71 -2.91 21.04
C ASP A 236 -1.19 -1.81 22.01
N ASN A 237 -2.33 -2.02 22.68
CA ASN A 237 -2.93 -0.99 23.55
C ASN A 237 -2.08 -0.69 24.79
N LYS A 238 -1.30 -1.67 25.28
CA LYS A 238 -0.52 -1.52 26.52
C LYS A 238 0.79 -0.78 26.26
N THR A 239 1.47 -1.14 25.18
CA THR A 239 2.81 -0.64 24.87
C THR A 239 2.79 0.55 23.90
N GLY A 240 1.70 0.74 23.16
CA GLY A 240 1.61 1.72 22.08
C GLY A 240 2.51 1.39 20.87
N LYS A 241 3.11 0.19 20.83
CA LYS A 241 4.01 -0.23 19.75
C LYS A 241 3.24 -0.96 18.64
N PRO A 242 3.74 -0.92 17.39
CA PRO A 242 3.22 -1.77 16.33
C PRO A 242 3.32 -3.25 16.68
N ARG A 243 2.39 -4.05 16.16
CA ARG A 243 2.34 -5.50 16.38
C ARG A 243 1.83 -6.22 15.15
N LEU A 244 2.15 -7.51 15.07
CA LEU A 244 1.59 -8.40 14.05
C LEU A 244 0.08 -8.57 14.20
N ARG A 245 -0.58 -8.82 13.06
CA ARG A 245 -1.99 -9.24 13.00
C ARG A 245 -2.15 -10.54 13.79
N PRO A 246 -3.15 -10.64 14.68
CA PRO A 246 -3.44 -11.90 15.36
C PRO A 246 -3.71 -13.04 14.38
N SER A 247 -3.16 -14.23 14.62
CA SER A 247 -3.18 -15.35 13.67
C SER A 247 -4.57 -15.80 13.22
N LYS A 248 -5.58 -15.68 14.10
CA LYS A 248 -6.97 -16.05 13.81
C LYS A 248 -7.79 -14.92 13.17
N LEU A 249 -7.24 -13.70 13.11
CA LEU A 249 -7.92 -12.55 12.52
C LEU A 249 -7.80 -12.60 11.01
N LYS A 250 -8.92 -12.68 10.31
CA LYS A 250 -9.03 -12.54 8.86
C LYS A 250 -9.55 -11.14 8.54
N ILE A 251 -9.07 -10.57 7.45
CA ILE A 251 -9.44 -9.22 7.00
C ILE A 251 -9.96 -9.36 5.57
N TYR A 252 -11.13 -8.78 5.31
CA TYR A 252 -11.78 -8.82 3.99
C TYR A 252 -12.15 -7.42 3.54
N GLY A 253 -11.95 -7.11 2.27
CA GLY A 253 -12.57 -5.99 1.61
C GLY A 253 -13.92 -6.42 1.05
N VAL A 254 -14.95 -5.61 1.23
CA VAL A 254 -16.30 -5.84 0.70
C VAL A 254 -16.48 -4.98 -0.54
N ILE A 255 -16.60 -5.62 -1.70
CA ILE A 255 -16.83 -4.97 -2.99
C ILE A 255 -18.12 -5.56 -3.55
N GLU A 256 -19.13 -4.71 -3.76
CA GLU A 256 -20.43 -5.14 -4.30
C GLU A 256 -21.11 -6.28 -3.49
N GLY A 257 -20.84 -6.35 -2.17
CA GLY A 257 -21.37 -7.38 -1.28
C GLY A 257 -20.48 -8.63 -1.17
N GLU A 258 -19.50 -8.80 -2.06
CA GLU A 258 -18.57 -9.92 -2.03
C GLU A 258 -17.36 -9.63 -1.13
N ARG A 259 -16.99 -10.60 -0.29
CA ARG A 259 -15.83 -10.51 0.60
C ARG A 259 -14.58 -11.06 -0.09
N THR A 260 -13.63 -10.16 -0.39
CA THR A 260 -12.29 -10.52 -0.89
C THR A 260 -11.28 -10.45 0.24
N ARG A 261 -10.53 -11.53 0.49
CA ARG A 261 -9.50 -11.53 1.56
C ARG A 261 -8.40 -10.51 1.22
N LEU A 262 -8.12 -9.62 2.16
CA LEU A 262 -6.98 -8.71 2.07
C LEU A 262 -5.73 -9.39 2.63
N ALA A 263 -4.66 -9.36 1.85
CA ALA A 263 -3.31 -9.68 2.31
C ALA A 263 -2.62 -8.39 2.80
N SER A 264 -1.65 -8.52 3.71
CA SER A 264 -0.78 -7.38 4.01
C SER A 264 0.16 -7.15 2.84
N LEU A 265 0.75 -5.95 2.75
CA LEU A 265 1.77 -5.63 1.75
C LEU A 265 2.96 -6.60 1.84
N GLU A 266 3.31 -7.00 3.05
CA GLU A 266 4.41 -7.92 3.32
C GLU A 266 4.08 -9.36 2.87
N GLU A 267 2.84 -9.83 3.10
CA GLU A 267 2.35 -11.13 2.62
C GLU A 267 2.26 -11.15 1.08
N GLY A 268 1.69 -10.12 0.46
CA GLY A 268 1.44 -10.05 -0.98
C GLY A 268 2.71 -10.01 -1.84
N CYS A 269 3.80 -9.45 -1.32
CA CYS A 269 5.07 -9.37 -2.02
C CYS A 269 6.01 -10.56 -1.75
N ASN A 270 5.52 -11.63 -1.11
CA ASN A 270 6.32 -12.80 -0.71
C ASN A 270 7.56 -12.45 0.11
N PHE A 271 7.49 -11.37 0.89
CA PHE A 271 8.62 -10.94 1.72
C PHE A 271 8.70 -11.71 3.04
N ASP A 272 7.78 -12.64 3.28
CA ASP A 272 7.68 -13.40 4.51
C ASP A 272 8.91 -14.28 4.77
N LEU A 273 9.88 -13.71 5.51
CA LEU A 273 10.51 -14.49 6.57
C LEU A 273 9.38 -15.11 7.39
N LYS A 274 9.50 -16.40 7.75
CA LYS A 274 8.58 -17.04 8.71
C LYS A 274 8.30 -16.04 9.84
N LYS A 275 7.04 -15.75 10.18
CA LYS A 275 6.67 -14.72 11.18
C LYS A 275 7.47 -14.79 12.49
N SER A 276 7.95 -15.98 12.85
CA SER A 276 8.85 -16.24 13.99
C SER A 276 10.25 -15.61 13.88
N LYS A 277 10.64 -15.11 12.70
CA LYS A 277 11.93 -14.47 12.41
C LYS A 277 11.82 -12.95 12.28
N TRP A 278 10.62 -12.41 12.42
CA TRP A 278 10.41 -10.96 12.38
C TRP A 278 11.00 -10.33 13.64
N PRO A 279 11.65 -9.16 13.52
CA PRO A 279 12.21 -8.48 14.68
C PRO A 279 11.12 -8.01 15.64
N GLU A 280 11.51 -7.80 16.90
CA GLU A 280 10.60 -7.25 17.90
C GLU A 280 10.09 -5.87 17.46
N GLY A 281 8.78 -5.65 17.56
CA GLY A 281 8.14 -4.40 17.14
C GLY A 281 7.80 -4.32 15.64
N ALA A 282 8.04 -5.38 14.88
CA ALA A 282 7.60 -5.45 13.49
C ALA A 282 6.07 -5.56 13.37
N THR A 283 5.53 -5.11 12.23
CA THR A 283 4.09 -5.03 11.98
C THR A 283 3.77 -5.33 10.54
N GLU A 284 2.61 -5.94 10.31
CA GLU A 284 2.01 -6.00 8.98
C GLU A 284 1.35 -4.65 8.66
N THR A 285 1.43 -4.25 7.39
CA THR A 285 0.74 -3.07 6.86
C THR A 285 -0.27 -3.50 5.82
N PHE A 286 -1.50 -3.03 5.96
CA PHE A 286 -2.58 -3.27 5.02
C PHE A 286 -2.93 -1.97 4.34
N CYS A 287 -3.40 -2.06 3.10
CA CYS A 287 -3.96 -0.93 2.40
C CYS A 287 -5.17 -1.35 1.56
N ALA A 288 -6.08 -0.41 1.35
CA ALA A 288 -7.18 -0.54 0.41
C ALA A 288 -7.57 0.85 -0.10
N GLU A 289 -8.41 0.88 -1.13
CA GLU A 289 -8.88 2.11 -1.73
C GLU A 289 -9.78 2.92 -0.78
N ASP A 290 -9.86 4.21 -1.05
CA ASP A 290 -10.79 5.12 -0.40
C ASP A 290 -12.23 4.57 -0.40
N GLY A 291 -12.89 4.62 0.75
CA GLY A 291 -14.29 4.23 0.89
C GLY A 291 -14.56 2.73 0.91
N THR A 292 -13.55 1.87 0.70
CA THR A 292 -13.68 0.41 0.84
C THR A 292 -14.24 0.06 2.21
N ILE A 293 -15.17 -0.88 2.25
CA ILE A 293 -15.66 -1.47 3.49
C ILE A 293 -14.76 -2.64 3.84
N VAL A 294 -14.27 -2.69 5.08
CA VAL A 294 -13.34 -3.69 5.57
C VAL A 294 -13.96 -4.43 6.76
N ASP A 295 -14.03 -5.76 6.63
CA ASP A 295 -14.50 -6.67 7.66
C ASP A 295 -13.32 -7.32 8.38
N PHE A 296 -13.33 -7.26 9.70
CA PHE A 296 -12.36 -7.90 10.59
C PHE A 296 -13.05 -9.06 11.30
N ILE A 297 -12.69 -10.30 10.93
CA ILE A 297 -13.42 -11.52 11.32
C ILE A 297 -12.48 -12.45 12.09
N THR A 298 -12.95 -13.06 13.19
CA THR A 298 -12.21 -14.11 13.92
C THR A 298 -13.10 -15.32 14.13
N GLY A 299 -12.73 -16.46 13.55
CA GLY A 299 -13.64 -17.61 13.45
C GLY A 299 -14.84 -17.23 12.58
N ASN A 300 -16.05 -17.40 13.12
CA ASN A 300 -17.31 -17.02 12.48
C ASN A 300 -17.86 -15.68 13.00
N SER A 301 -17.10 -14.97 13.86
CA SER A 301 -17.57 -13.71 14.46
C SER A 301 -16.90 -12.50 13.84
N SER A 302 -17.73 -11.60 13.33
CA SER A 302 -17.32 -10.25 12.94
C SER A 302 -16.98 -9.41 14.17
N LEU A 303 -15.78 -8.82 14.20
CA LEU A 303 -15.29 -8.00 15.32
C LEU A 303 -15.46 -6.51 15.06
N LEU A 304 -15.30 -6.11 13.81
CA LEU A 304 -15.37 -4.73 13.38
C LEU A 304 -15.69 -4.72 11.88
N ARG A 305 -16.66 -3.90 11.49
CA ARG A 305 -16.88 -3.50 10.10
C ARG A 305 -16.58 -2.00 9.99
N LEU A 306 -15.71 -1.65 9.05
CA LEU A 306 -15.16 -0.31 8.91
C LEU A 306 -15.28 0.17 7.47
N GLN A 307 -15.97 1.28 7.22
CA GLN A 307 -15.81 2.02 5.98
C GLN A 307 -14.59 2.93 6.09
N LEU A 308 -13.61 2.73 5.20
CA LEU A 308 -12.43 3.58 5.11
C LEU A 308 -12.81 5.01 4.69
N PRO A 309 -11.97 6.02 5.00
CA PRO A 309 -12.20 7.38 4.54
C PRO A 309 -12.40 7.45 3.03
N SER A 310 -13.31 8.31 2.57
CA SER A 310 -13.60 8.51 1.15
C SER A 310 -13.31 9.98 0.79
N ARG A 311 -12.15 10.23 0.16
CA ARG A 311 -11.73 11.59 -0.24
C ARG A 311 -12.42 12.01 -1.55
N PRO A 312 -12.53 13.31 -1.86
CA PRO A 312 -13.12 13.75 -3.13
C PRO A 312 -12.15 13.48 -4.29
N PHE A 313 -12.68 13.13 -5.46
CA PHE A 313 -11.88 12.95 -6.69
C PHE A 313 -11.35 14.27 -7.27
N ALA A 314 -12.03 15.38 -7.00
CA ALA A 314 -11.67 16.69 -7.54
C ALA A 314 -11.52 17.74 -6.42
N GLY A 315 -10.52 18.61 -6.62
CA GLY A 315 -10.16 19.68 -5.69
C GLY A 315 -9.30 19.20 -4.50
N PRO A 316 -8.72 20.13 -3.74
CA PRO A 316 -7.91 19.78 -2.58
C PRO A 316 -8.79 19.06 -1.54
N PRO A 317 -8.32 17.96 -0.93
CA PRO A 317 -9.09 17.28 0.09
C PRO A 317 -9.41 18.25 1.23
N ARG A 318 -10.71 18.48 1.50
CA ARG A 318 -11.13 19.22 2.71
C ARG A 318 -10.82 18.37 3.93
N ILE A 319 -9.60 18.56 4.41
CA ILE A 319 -8.87 17.73 5.36
C ILE A 319 -9.71 17.17 6.51
N LYS A 320 -10.60 17.93 7.12
CA LYS A 320 -11.38 17.45 8.28
C LYS A 320 -12.48 16.45 7.90
N LYS A 321 -13.27 16.72 6.85
CA LYS A 321 -14.46 15.92 6.49
C LYS A 321 -14.11 14.55 5.91
N TYR A 322 -12.97 14.46 5.22
CA TYR A 322 -12.56 13.28 4.46
C TYR A 322 -11.56 12.37 5.20
N ARG A 323 -11.31 12.66 6.48
CA ARG A 323 -10.53 11.81 7.38
C ARG A 323 -11.40 10.91 8.26
N GLU A 324 -12.72 11.01 8.14
CA GLU A 324 -13.64 10.26 8.97
C GLU A 324 -13.90 8.90 8.31
N TYR A 325 -13.34 7.86 8.94
CA TYR A 325 -13.81 6.49 8.77
C TYR A 325 -15.19 6.36 9.40
N LYS A 326 -15.95 5.32 9.04
CA LYS A 326 -17.22 4.99 9.70
C LYS A 326 -17.20 3.56 10.21
N ILE A 327 -17.51 3.38 11.49
CA ILE A 327 -17.82 2.07 12.02
C ILE A 327 -19.25 1.75 11.58
N LEU A 328 -19.41 0.65 10.84
CA LEU A 328 -20.71 0.20 10.38
C LEU A 328 -21.27 -0.87 11.33
N PRO A 329 -22.59 -1.11 11.33
CA PRO A 329 -23.16 -2.28 11.96
C PRO A 329 -22.50 -3.55 11.43
N ILE A 330 -22.33 -4.53 12.31
CA ILE A 330 -21.96 -5.89 11.91
C ILE A 330 -23.21 -6.50 11.28
N GLU A 331 -23.07 -7.02 10.07
CA GLU A 331 -24.07 -7.91 9.49
C GLU A 331 -23.84 -9.28 10.13
N ASP A 332 -24.85 -9.75 10.85
CA ASP A 332 -24.92 -11.14 11.28
C ASP A 332 -25.30 -11.92 10.01
N ASP A 333 -24.36 -12.74 9.51
CA ASP A 333 -24.66 -13.71 8.45
C ASP A 333 -25.48 -14.82 9.12
N ASP A 334 -26.78 -14.58 9.33
CA ASP A 334 -27.72 -15.53 9.94
C ASP A 334 -28.03 -16.74 9.02
N ASP A 335 -27.31 -16.91 7.92
CA ASP A 335 -27.41 -18.04 6.99
C ASP A 335 -26.49 -19.20 7.43
N ASP A 336 -26.61 -19.63 8.70
CA ASP A 336 -26.32 -21.02 9.05
C ASP A 336 -27.53 -21.84 8.60
N ASP A 337 -27.53 -22.25 7.33
CA ASP A 337 -28.32 -23.39 6.87
C ASP A 337 -27.86 -24.62 7.67
N GLU A 338 -28.54 -24.86 8.80
CA GLU A 338 -28.68 -26.19 9.41
C GLU A 338 -29.41 -27.10 8.40
N GLU A 339 -28.76 -27.45 7.28
CA GLU A 339 -29.22 -28.54 6.42
C GLU A 339 -28.45 -29.82 6.77
N ASP A 340 -29.25 -30.78 7.24
CA ASP A 340 -29.02 -32.22 7.28
C ASP A 340 -28.22 -32.81 8.42
N GLY A 341 -28.83 -32.71 9.60
CA GLY A 341 -28.90 -33.86 10.49
C GLY A 341 -29.78 -34.98 9.93
N GLU A 342 -29.22 -35.95 9.20
CA GLU A 342 -29.80 -37.29 9.07
C GLU A 342 -28.80 -38.40 9.46
N LYS A 343 -28.96 -38.82 10.72
CA LYS A 343 -29.06 -40.20 11.23
C LYS A 343 -28.08 -41.27 10.73
N LEU A 344 -27.20 -41.64 11.68
CA LEU A 344 -26.90 -43.01 12.12
C LEU A 344 -27.88 -44.11 11.62
N ASN A 345 -27.37 -45.11 10.90
CA ASN A 345 -27.41 -46.54 11.30
C ASN A 345 -26.96 -47.49 10.17
N GLY A 346 -26.22 -48.53 10.57
CA GLY A 346 -25.83 -49.68 9.74
C GLY A 346 -24.42 -50.11 10.15
N GLY A 347 -24.19 -50.95 11.15
CA GLY A 347 -24.94 -52.16 11.45
C GLY A 347 -24.39 -53.29 10.58
N GLU A 348 -23.73 -54.25 11.24
CA GLU A 348 -23.05 -55.44 10.72
C GLU A 348 -23.85 -56.25 9.69
N GLU A 349 -23.14 -56.89 8.76
CA GLU A 349 -23.33 -58.25 8.20
C GLU A 349 -22.09 -58.52 7.29
N GLY A 350 -21.22 -59.50 7.58
CA GLY A 350 -21.26 -60.88 7.06
C GLY A 350 -20.88 -60.91 5.56
N GLU A 351 -20.04 -61.74 4.97
CA GLU A 351 -19.39 -63.02 5.25
C GLU A 351 -18.33 -63.24 4.13
N ASP A 352 -17.44 -64.23 4.35
CA ASP A 352 -16.56 -64.96 3.42
C ASP A 352 -15.18 -64.39 2.99
#